data_AF-A0A553KGS2-F1
#
_entry.id   AF-A0A553KGS2-F1
#
_cell.length_a   1.000
_cell.length_b   1.000
_cell.length_c   1.000
_cell.angle_alpha   90.00
_cell.angle_beta   90.00
_cell.angle_gamma   90.00
#
_symmetry.space_group_name_H-M   'P 1'
#
loop_
_entity.id
_entity.type
_entity.pdbx_description
1 polymer ?
#
loop_
_entity_poly.entity_id
_entity_poly.type
_entity_poly.pdbx_seq_one_letter_code
_entity_poly.pdbx_strand_id
1 'polypeptide(L)'
;METTTNVNPPRKRFNKTLLVIGAAGIAVLGGLGAAYAKLDLFKSAKTVYLEAEANNFAQLSDDFSQSFNEYEEYIKPYLEKPVHSTTELSQIAVDGTPADPQAEKILDLLKSAKLVIQSNADESKRQQSGGVEVHLKDRKLLTLEYVFDDTKLGFRLPDFYPKYGYVDLKDRDTIKARYGEELPKRLITSRDLYEALKVSRDEVASVLRPYALLYAENLKDSQVTINKNASFSEEGYQTSAREVTVTFTDEEGKALLTKIAEKAKADDKLFDLIYGRYHNVAVLLKDSGYPDVQELSKEEFKKEYVKVFDDMLAEWKKTASTNDQLKMVVLINSDDKILSRKLVITGEQGKEEQNLWHSVAFANGADTYRRYSLFVDDDGQKGEMTFRYKGTTHSDKTTGTIGFLFNAEPEVKLDLSTTFETSKQDKKETGSYDFKLNLKSADQPDDIALSGRITTSMTKTDSERDSEGTIKVNFDKAAPDMPKGISLNVKVKEAFGKPLSIPAMTPDNAVNIATVTDEEIMAIQQEVADAAQSFMMKHQDLFQELMPAVPMP
;
A
#
# COMPACT_ATOMS: atom_id res chain seq x y z
N MET A 1 51.98 -53.29 -51.28
CA MET A 1 52.39 -52.61 -50.04
C MET A 1 51.37 -51.49 -49.79
N GLU A 2 50.57 -51.43 -48.73
CA GLU A 2 50.22 -52.30 -47.59
C GLU A 2 49.50 -51.33 -46.62
N THR A 3 48.21 -51.51 -46.32
CA THR A 3 47.67 -52.09 -45.05
C THR A 3 47.99 -51.25 -43.80
N THR A 4 47.07 -50.92 -42.88
CA THR A 4 45.73 -51.51 -42.60
C THR A 4 44.84 -50.59 -41.73
N THR A 5 43.52 -50.86 -41.72
CA THR A 5 42.48 -50.76 -40.64
C THR A 5 42.88 -50.26 -39.22
N ASN A 6 42.04 -49.68 -38.33
CA ASN A 6 40.57 -49.58 -38.13
C ASN A 6 40.28 -48.55 -36.97
N VAL A 7 39.07 -48.10 -36.52
CA VAL A 7 37.64 -48.09 -36.96
C VAL A 7 36.88 -46.96 -36.17
N ASN A 8 35.56 -46.77 -36.35
CA ASN A 8 34.72 -45.77 -35.64
C ASN A 8 34.00 -46.29 -34.37
N PRO A 9 33.55 -45.39 -33.47
CA PRO A 9 32.12 -45.03 -33.45
C PRO A 9 31.84 -43.50 -33.39
N PRO A 10 30.60 -43.02 -33.68
CA PRO A 10 30.37 -41.63 -34.11
C PRO A 10 30.11 -40.61 -33.00
N ARG A 11 30.74 -39.43 -33.09
CA ARG A 11 30.28 -38.21 -32.39
C ARG A 11 29.29 -37.44 -33.27
N LYS A 12 28.04 -37.35 -32.82
CA LYS A 12 26.96 -36.56 -33.46
C LYS A 12 27.41 -35.10 -33.63
N ARG A 13 27.23 -34.53 -34.83
CA ARG A 13 27.32 -33.06 -35.02
C ARG A 13 26.18 -32.40 -34.23
N PHE A 14 26.51 -31.43 -33.37
CA PHE A 14 25.52 -30.53 -32.80
C PHE A 14 24.99 -29.59 -33.90
N ASN A 15 23.68 -29.57 -34.13
CA ASN A 15 23.05 -28.68 -35.09
C ASN A 15 22.99 -27.24 -34.54
N LYS A 16 23.51 -26.27 -35.30
CA LYS A 16 23.61 -24.85 -34.92
C LYS A 16 22.28 -24.07 -34.98
N THR A 17 21.14 -24.74 -34.88
CA THR A 17 19.81 -24.14 -35.09
C THR A 17 19.31 -23.34 -33.87
N LEU A 18 19.79 -23.65 -32.67
CA LEU A 18 19.33 -23.04 -31.41
C LEU A 18 20.05 -21.72 -31.02
N LEU A 19 21.03 -21.25 -31.79
CA LEU A 19 21.77 -20.01 -31.52
C LEU A 19 21.46 -18.85 -32.48
N VAL A 20 20.50 -19.02 -33.39
CA VAL A 20 20.11 -17.98 -34.37
C VAL A 20 18.77 -17.33 -34.01
N ILE A 21 17.82 -18.10 -33.45
CA ILE A 21 16.48 -17.62 -33.09
C ILE A 21 16.51 -16.56 -31.97
N GLY A 22 17.47 -16.64 -31.04
CA GLY A 22 17.56 -15.76 -29.87
C GLY A 22 18.28 -14.42 -30.05
N ALA A 23 18.85 -14.12 -31.23
CA ALA A 23 19.66 -12.89 -31.41
C ALA A 23 19.69 -12.29 -32.83
N ALA A 24 19.38 -13.06 -33.88
CA ALA A 24 19.58 -12.59 -35.26
C ALA A 24 18.43 -11.74 -35.84
N GLY A 25 17.24 -11.76 -35.23
CA GLY A 25 16.06 -11.05 -35.74
C GLY A 25 16.14 -9.51 -35.61
N ILE A 26 16.89 -9.01 -34.64
CA ILE A 26 16.89 -7.58 -34.25
C ILE A 26 17.89 -6.74 -35.06
N ALA A 27 18.95 -7.36 -35.62
CA ALA A 27 20.09 -6.63 -36.19
C ALA A 27 20.07 -6.45 -37.73
N VAL A 28 19.23 -7.18 -38.48
CA VAL A 28 19.31 -7.24 -39.96
C VAL A 28 18.16 -6.51 -40.68
N LEU A 29 17.05 -6.21 -39.98
CA LEU A 29 15.90 -5.51 -40.57
C LEU A 29 16.02 -3.96 -40.58
N GLY A 30 17.06 -3.41 -39.94
CA GLY A 30 17.22 -1.96 -39.72
C GLY A 30 17.38 -1.08 -40.97
N GLY A 31 17.58 -1.66 -42.16
CA GLY A 31 17.72 -0.91 -43.42
C GLY A 31 16.47 -0.85 -44.32
N LEU A 32 15.49 -1.75 -44.12
CA LEU A 32 14.33 -1.91 -45.04
C LEU A 32 12.99 -2.14 -44.32
N GLY A 33 12.98 -2.37 -43.01
CA GLY A 33 11.78 -2.78 -42.27
C GLY A 33 10.66 -1.73 -42.15
N ALA A 34 10.95 -0.43 -42.35
CA ALA A 34 10.03 0.68 -42.05
C ALA A 34 8.69 0.64 -42.83
N ALA A 35 8.65 0.02 -44.01
CA ALA A 35 7.42 -0.21 -44.77
C ALA A 35 6.78 -1.58 -44.48
N TYR A 36 7.57 -2.59 -44.12
CA TYR A 36 7.12 -3.97 -43.92
C TYR A 36 6.48 -4.19 -42.54
N ALA A 37 6.96 -3.46 -41.52
CA ALA A 37 6.45 -3.55 -40.15
C ALA A 37 5.01 -3.03 -39.97
N LYS A 38 4.49 -2.20 -40.90
CA LYS A 38 3.10 -1.70 -40.85
C LYS A 38 2.06 -2.66 -41.43
N LEU A 39 2.44 -3.89 -41.79
CA LEU A 39 1.56 -4.89 -42.38
C LEU A 39 1.64 -6.23 -41.64
N ASP A 40 0.83 -6.40 -40.60
CA ASP A 40 0.61 -7.68 -39.88
C ASP A 40 -0.11 -8.74 -40.74
N LEU A 41 0.13 -8.78 -42.05
CA LEU A 41 -0.48 -9.70 -42.99
C LEU A 41 0.10 -11.13 -42.87
N PHE A 42 1.25 -11.29 -42.22
CA PHE A 42 2.00 -12.57 -42.17
C PHE A 42 2.39 -13.07 -40.77
N LYS A 43 2.09 -12.35 -39.68
CA LYS A 43 2.23 -12.88 -38.30
C LYS A 43 1.07 -13.85 -37.99
N SER A 44 1.31 -14.89 -37.17
CA SER A 44 0.19 -15.70 -36.62
C SER A 44 -0.55 -14.90 -35.54
N ALA A 45 -1.81 -15.26 -35.27
CA ALA A 45 -2.59 -14.61 -34.20
C ALA A 45 -1.90 -14.77 -32.83
N LYS A 46 -1.29 -15.94 -32.57
CA LYS A 46 -0.47 -16.21 -31.38
C LYS A 46 0.77 -15.31 -31.32
N THR A 47 1.44 -15.06 -32.45
CA THR A 47 2.59 -14.12 -32.49
C THR A 47 2.17 -12.71 -32.11
N VAL A 48 1.12 -12.16 -32.74
CA VAL A 48 0.60 -10.81 -32.43
C VAL A 48 0.21 -10.69 -30.95
N TYR A 49 -0.42 -11.73 -30.40
CA TYR A 49 -0.80 -11.77 -28.99
C TYR A 49 0.41 -11.74 -28.04
N LEU A 50 1.38 -12.63 -28.25
CA LEU A 50 2.54 -12.75 -27.35
C LEU A 50 3.52 -11.57 -27.46
N GLU A 51 3.61 -10.92 -28.62
CA GLU A 51 4.32 -9.66 -28.78
C GLU A 51 3.68 -8.54 -27.92
N ALA A 52 2.35 -8.40 -27.97
CA ALA A 52 1.63 -7.40 -27.18
C ALA A 52 1.69 -7.68 -25.66
N GLU A 53 1.64 -8.95 -25.23
CA GLU A 53 1.85 -9.32 -23.83
C GLU A 53 3.28 -9.03 -23.35
N ALA A 54 4.29 -9.27 -24.19
CA ALA A 54 5.68 -8.95 -23.88
C ALA A 54 5.92 -7.44 -23.75
N ASN A 55 5.35 -6.65 -24.67
CA ASN A 55 5.37 -5.18 -24.61
C ASN A 55 4.69 -4.67 -23.34
N ASN A 56 3.51 -5.22 -23.00
CA ASN A 56 2.76 -4.86 -21.80
C ASN A 56 3.51 -5.23 -20.51
N PHE A 57 4.16 -6.39 -20.45
CA PHE A 57 4.97 -6.79 -19.30
C PHE A 57 6.22 -5.90 -19.12
N ALA A 58 6.88 -5.51 -20.22
CA ALA A 58 7.99 -4.57 -20.18
C ALA A 58 7.53 -3.21 -19.63
N GLN A 59 6.45 -2.64 -20.19
CA GLN A 59 5.90 -1.36 -19.71
C GLN A 59 5.49 -1.43 -18.24
N LEU A 60 4.77 -2.48 -17.81
CA LEU A 60 4.39 -2.67 -16.41
C LEU A 60 5.62 -2.75 -15.47
N SER A 61 6.70 -3.39 -15.92
CA SER A 61 7.94 -3.50 -15.15
C SER A 61 8.68 -2.17 -15.03
N ASP A 62 8.61 -1.30 -16.05
CA ASP A 62 9.20 0.04 -16.01
C ASP A 62 8.32 1.04 -15.23
N ASP A 63 6.99 1.04 -15.43
CA ASP A 63 5.99 1.76 -14.60
C ASP A 63 6.20 1.48 -13.10
N PHE A 64 6.36 0.20 -12.74
CA PHE A 64 6.60 -0.24 -11.36
C PHE A 64 7.98 0.21 -10.86
N SER A 65 9.01 0.13 -11.72
CA SER A 65 10.37 0.56 -11.35
C SER A 65 10.44 2.07 -11.09
N GLN A 66 9.77 2.89 -11.91
CA GLN A 66 9.67 4.33 -11.66
C GLN A 66 8.93 4.61 -10.34
N SER A 67 7.75 4.02 -10.15
CA SER A 67 6.94 4.18 -8.93
C SER A 67 7.71 3.77 -7.66
N PHE A 68 8.48 2.69 -7.73
CA PHE A 68 9.32 2.23 -6.62
C PHE A 68 10.49 3.18 -6.35
N ASN A 69 11.17 3.67 -7.39
CA ASN A 69 12.27 4.62 -7.25
C ASN A 69 11.80 5.95 -6.63
N GLU A 70 10.64 6.48 -7.05
CA GLU A 70 10.04 7.68 -6.48
C GLU A 70 9.70 7.49 -4.99
N TYR A 71 9.24 6.30 -4.60
CA TYR A 71 9.04 5.94 -3.19
C TYR A 71 10.36 5.78 -2.41
N GLU A 72 11.39 5.17 -3.00
CA GLU A 72 12.71 5.05 -2.36
C GLU A 72 13.34 6.43 -2.15
N GLU A 73 13.30 7.33 -3.14
CA GLU A 73 13.74 8.72 -2.99
C GLU A 73 12.95 9.51 -1.93
N TYR A 74 11.67 9.17 -1.72
CA TYR A 74 10.84 9.75 -0.67
C TYR A 74 11.24 9.24 0.73
N ILE A 75 11.42 7.93 0.91
CA ILE A 75 11.58 7.30 2.24
C ILE A 75 13.04 7.30 2.72
N LYS A 76 14.01 7.21 1.80
CA LYS A 76 15.45 7.10 2.10
C LYS A 76 15.99 8.19 3.04
N PRO A 77 15.62 9.48 2.93
CA PRO A 77 16.05 10.52 3.88
C PRO A 77 15.68 10.22 5.34
N TYR A 78 14.57 9.53 5.60
CA TYR A 78 14.15 9.14 6.95
C TYR A 78 14.92 7.94 7.50
N LEU A 79 15.37 7.04 6.61
CA LEU A 79 16.13 5.84 6.98
C LEU A 79 17.63 6.11 7.16
N GLU A 80 18.18 7.11 6.45
CA GLU A 80 19.61 7.43 6.41
C GLU A 80 20.03 8.67 7.22
N LYS A 81 19.14 9.64 7.44
CA LYS A 81 19.46 10.89 8.14
C LYS A 81 18.63 11.03 9.42
N PRO A 82 19.15 11.70 10.47
CA PRO A 82 18.31 12.22 11.54
C PRO A 82 17.21 13.14 10.97
N VAL A 83 15.99 13.03 11.47
CA VAL A 83 14.84 13.86 11.12
C VAL A 83 14.29 14.50 12.38
N HIS A 84 13.94 15.78 12.32
CA HIS A 84 13.17 16.48 13.34
C HIS A 84 11.88 16.96 12.68
N SER A 85 10.73 16.50 13.17
CA SER A 85 9.41 16.83 12.63
C SER A 85 8.55 17.54 13.66
N THR A 86 7.77 18.52 13.22
CA THR A 86 6.78 19.24 14.04
C THR A 86 5.48 19.35 13.27
N THR A 87 4.46 18.65 13.73
CA THR A 87 3.09 18.68 13.21
C THR A 87 2.20 19.54 14.11
N GLU A 88 1.68 20.65 13.58
CA GLU A 88 0.62 21.45 14.18
C GLU A 88 -0.74 21.00 13.64
N LEU A 89 -1.66 20.61 14.52
CA LEU A 89 -3.09 20.53 14.23
C LEU A 89 -3.76 21.75 14.88
N SER A 90 -4.52 22.55 14.13
CA SER A 90 -5.14 23.77 14.64
C SER A 90 -6.44 24.13 13.92
N GLN A 91 -7.22 25.06 14.47
CA GLN A 91 -8.51 25.51 13.94
C GLN A 91 -9.52 24.35 13.77
N ILE A 92 -9.67 23.52 14.81
CA ILE A 92 -10.59 22.39 14.80
C ILE A 92 -12.03 22.92 14.91
N ALA A 93 -12.73 22.96 13.78
CA ALA A 93 -14.13 23.38 13.69
C ALA A 93 -15.04 22.16 13.46
N VAL A 94 -16.16 22.12 14.19
CA VAL A 94 -17.20 21.11 14.03
C VAL A 94 -18.47 21.84 13.59
N ASP A 95 -18.99 21.48 12.42
CA ASP A 95 -20.22 22.05 11.88
C ASP A 95 -21.42 21.31 12.49
N GLY A 96 -22.24 21.99 13.27
CA GLY A 96 -23.42 21.41 13.91
C GLY A 96 -24.30 22.47 14.56
N THR A 97 -25.50 22.06 14.99
CA THR A 97 -26.34 22.87 15.88
C THR A 97 -26.12 22.35 17.30
N PRO A 98 -25.40 23.05 18.19
CA PRO A 98 -25.21 22.59 19.56
C PRO A 98 -26.56 22.50 20.28
N ALA A 99 -26.78 21.41 21.02
CA ALA A 99 -28.05 21.16 21.72
C ALA A 99 -28.27 22.10 22.92
N ASP A 100 -27.19 22.64 23.49
CA ASP A 100 -27.19 23.56 24.61
C ASP A 100 -26.00 24.55 24.56
N PRO A 101 -26.00 25.63 25.37
CA PRO A 101 -24.92 26.63 25.40
C PRO A 101 -23.58 26.16 25.99
N GLN A 102 -23.50 25.00 26.66
CA GLN A 102 -22.23 24.43 27.08
C GLN A 102 -21.54 23.69 25.91
N ALA A 103 -22.31 23.00 25.07
CA ALA A 103 -21.80 22.43 23.83
C ALA A 103 -21.21 23.52 22.91
N GLU A 104 -21.88 24.68 22.77
CA GLU A 104 -21.36 25.81 21.99
C GLU A 104 -19.99 26.31 22.49
N LYS A 105 -19.83 26.49 23.81
CA LYS A 105 -18.52 26.81 24.44
C LYS A 105 -17.44 25.78 24.10
N ILE A 106 -17.76 24.49 24.17
CA ILE A 106 -16.79 23.42 23.88
C ILE A 106 -16.34 23.48 22.42
N LEU A 107 -17.27 23.76 21.48
CA LEU A 107 -16.92 23.93 20.05
C LEU A 107 -16.05 25.17 19.80
N ASP A 108 -16.27 26.28 20.49
CA ASP A 108 -15.39 27.45 20.40
C ASP A 108 -14.00 27.23 21.03
N LEU A 109 -13.93 26.47 22.12
CA LEU A 109 -12.66 26.06 22.70
C LEU A 109 -11.87 25.17 21.73
N LEU A 110 -12.50 24.23 21.04
CA LEU A 110 -11.87 23.41 19.99
C LEU A 110 -11.32 24.25 18.82
N LYS A 111 -12.05 25.28 18.37
CA LYS A 111 -11.55 26.22 17.33
C LYS A 111 -10.28 26.94 17.79
N SER A 112 -10.18 27.25 19.09
CA SER A 112 -9.02 27.87 19.73
C SER A 112 -7.93 26.87 20.19
N ALA A 113 -8.16 25.56 20.02
CA ALA A 113 -7.22 24.53 20.41
C ALA A 113 -6.16 24.32 19.34
N LYS A 114 -4.95 23.97 19.79
CA LYS A 114 -3.81 23.64 18.94
C LYS A 114 -3.04 22.48 19.57
N LEU A 115 -2.86 21.42 18.80
CA LEU A 115 -2.00 20.29 19.15
C LEU A 115 -0.67 20.45 18.42
N VAL A 116 0.46 20.36 19.13
CA VAL A 116 1.79 20.32 18.52
C VAL A 116 2.43 18.97 18.83
N ILE A 117 2.56 18.14 17.81
CA ILE A 117 3.24 16.85 17.88
C ILE A 117 4.67 17.05 17.36
N GLN A 118 5.65 16.94 18.24
CA GLN A 118 7.06 16.88 17.88
C GLN A 118 7.46 15.40 17.77
N SER A 119 8.13 15.02 16.70
CA SER A 119 8.65 13.66 16.50
C SER A 119 9.98 13.73 15.78
N ASN A 120 11.03 13.25 16.43
CA ASN A 120 12.41 13.28 15.97
C ASN A 120 12.95 11.85 15.98
N ALA A 121 13.65 11.45 14.91
CA ALA A 121 14.17 10.10 14.75
C ALA A 121 15.58 10.11 14.15
N ASP A 122 16.42 9.19 14.60
CA ASP A 122 17.71 8.85 14.01
C ASP A 122 17.76 7.32 13.86
N GLU A 123 17.23 6.84 12.74
CA GLU A 123 17.20 5.42 12.37
C GLU A 123 18.60 4.80 12.25
N SER A 124 19.66 5.62 12.11
CA SER A 124 21.05 5.13 12.10
C SER A 124 21.58 4.80 13.49
N LYS A 125 21.05 5.45 14.54
CA LYS A 125 21.35 5.18 15.95
C LYS A 125 20.25 4.43 16.70
N ARG A 126 19.10 4.17 16.04
CA ARG A 126 17.86 3.69 16.65
C ARG A 126 17.45 4.53 17.86
N GLN A 127 17.46 5.85 17.69
CA GLN A 127 17.03 6.82 18.70
C GLN A 127 15.82 7.57 18.19
N GLN A 128 14.80 7.77 19.03
CA GLN A 128 13.70 8.68 18.73
C GLN A 128 13.34 9.49 19.99
N SER A 129 12.80 10.69 19.78
CA SER A 129 12.25 11.52 20.86
C SER A 129 11.18 12.45 20.32
N GLY A 130 10.37 13.01 21.21
CA GLY A 130 9.34 13.92 20.81
C GLY A 130 8.44 14.30 21.96
N GLY A 131 7.27 14.81 21.61
CA GLY A 131 6.28 15.21 22.58
C GLY A 131 4.97 15.66 21.94
N VAL A 132 3.97 15.81 22.79
CA VAL A 132 2.65 16.32 22.43
C VAL A 132 2.37 17.50 23.34
N GLU A 133 2.29 18.70 22.76
CA GLU A 133 1.85 19.90 23.47
C GLU A 133 0.38 20.18 23.15
N VAL A 134 -0.43 20.30 24.20
CA VAL A 134 -1.81 20.80 24.10
C VAL A 134 -1.81 22.30 24.42
N HIS A 135 -2.16 23.11 23.43
CA HIS A 135 -2.35 24.56 23.55
C HIS A 135 -3.84 24.89 23.44
N LEU A 136 -4.29 25.88 24.21
CA LEU A 136 -5.65 26.41 24.19
C LEU A 136 -5.58 27.93 24.24
N LYS A 137 -6.12 28.59 23.21
CA LYS A 137 -5.83 30.02 22.93
C LYS A 137 -4.30 30.18 22.87
N ASP A 138 -3.72 31.27 23.36
CA ASP A 138 -2.26 31.48 23.36
C ASP A 138 -1.51 30.79 24.54
N ARG A 139 -2.13 29.83 25.24
CA ARG A 139 -1.54 29.16 26.42
C ARG A 139 -1.23 27.69 26.14
N LYS A 140 0.03 27.27 26.35
CA LYS A 140 0.33 25.84 26.56
C LYS A 140 -0.30 25.39 27.89
N LEU A 141 -1.07 24.30 27.83
CA LEU A 141 -1.70 23.67 29.00
C LEU A 141 -0.90 22.46 29.47
N LEU A 142 -0.62 21.53 28.55
CA LEU A 142 -0.01 20.24 28.86
C LEU A 142 1.12 19.95 27.89
N THR A 143 2.22 19.44 28.44
CA THR A 143 3.31 18.80 27.71
C THR A 143 3.34 17.32 28.08
N LEU A 144 3.33 16.44 27.08
CA LEU A 144 3.87 15.08 27.19
C LEU A 144 5.18 15.05 26.42
N GLU A 145 6.24 14.48 26.99
CA GLU A 145 7.49 14.19 26.28
C GLU A 145 7.77 12.69 26.31
N TYR A 146 8.34 12.17 25.22
CA TYR A 146 8.83 10.80 25.12
C TYR A 146 10.25 10.75 24.55
N VAL A 147 11.01 9.76 24.96
CA VAL A 147 12.32 9.42 24.41
C VAL A 147 12.46 7.90 24.37
N PHE A 148 13.08 7.37 23.32
CA PHE A 148 13.50 5.97 23.30
C PHE A 148 14.79 5.73 22.52
N ASP A 149 15.51 4.70 22.93
CA ASP A 149 16.62 4.09 22.19
C ASP A 149 16.41 2.57 22.06
N ASP A 150 17.36 1.87 21.44
CA ASP A 150 17.31 0.41 21.22
C ASP A 150 16.93 -0.39 22.49
N THR A 151 17.26 0.09 23.70
CA THR A 151 16.91 -0.61 24.96
C THR A 151 16.12 0.22 25.98
N LYS A 152 15.86 1.51 25.79
CA LYS A 152 15.17 2.34 26.81
C LYS A 152 13.93 3.03 26.25
N LEU A 153 12.89 3.10 27.08
CA LEU A 153 11.69 3.91 26.86
C LEU A 153 11.49 4.83 28.05
N GLY A 154 11.33 6.12 27.83
CA GLY A 154 11.10 7.11 28.89
C GLY A 154 10.02 8.11 28.51
N PHE A 155 9.16 8.44 29.47
CA PHE A 155 8.06 9.40 29.31
C PHE A 155 8.07 10.40 30.47
N ARG A 156 7.69 11.66 30.22
CA ARG A 156 7.38 12.61 31.29
C ARG A 156 6.23 13.55 30.94
N LEU A 157 5.55 14.00 31.99
CA LEU A 157 4.52 15.03 31.95
C LEU A 157 5.05 16.19 32.81
N PRO A 158 5.97 17.05 32.30
CA PRO A 158 6.75 17.98 33.12
C PRO A 158 5.91 19.05 33.83
N ASP A 159 4.66 19.26 33.39
CA ASP A 159 3.67 20.10 34.07
C ASP A 159 3.10 19.46 35.37
N PHE A 160 3.34 18.16 35.60
CA PHE A 160 2.93 17.39 36.79
C PHE A 160 4.11 16.72 37.52
N TYR A 161 5.09 16.19 36.79
CA TYR A 161 6.30 15.58 37.36
C TYR A 161 7.51 15.81 36.43
N PRO A 162 8.60 16.46 36.88
CA PRO A 162 9.64 16.97 35.99
C PRO A 162 10.61 15.90 35.45
N LYS A 163 10.71 14.75 36.12
CA LYS A 163 11.60 13.64 35.74
C LYS A 163 10.92 12.66 34.78
N TYR A 164 11.73 11.95 33.99
CA TYR A 164 11.29 10.83 33.16
C TYR A 164 11.00 9.59 34.01
N GLY A 165 9.78 9.07 33.96
CA GLY A 165 9.54 7.66 34.27
C GLY A 165 10.04 6.82 33.10
N TYR A 166 10.99 5.91 33.34
CA TYR A 166 11.59 5.11 32.26
C TYR A 166 11.73 3.62 32.60
N VAL A 167 11.88 2.81 31.55
CA VAL A 167 12.22 1.38 31.61
C VAL A 167 13.44 1.15 30.74
N ASP A 168 14.42 0.38 31.23
CA ASP A 168 15.40 -0.29 30.36
C ASP A 168 14.92 -1.73 30.11
N LEU A 169 14.87 -2.17 28.85
CA LEU A 169 14.41 -3.50 28.41
C LEU A 169 15.34 -4.64 28.87
N LYS A 170 16.48 -4.30 29.49
CA LYS A 170 17.27 -5.21 30.34
C LYS A 170 16.48 -5.66 31.59
N ASP A 171 15.68 -4.77 32.17
CA ASP A 171 14.91 -4.99 33.39
C ASP A 171 13.51 -5.56 33.10
N ARG A 172 13.21 -5.95 31.85
CA ARG A 172 11.89 -6.47 31.44
C ARG A 172 11.40 -7.65 32.28
N ASP A 173 12.32 -8.48 32.78
CA ASP A 173 11.97 -9.66 33.60
C ASP A 173 11.46 -9.21 35.00
N THR A 174 11.96 -8.07 35.51
CA THR A 174 11.45 -7.39 36.71
C THR A 174 10.11 -6.70 36.44
N ILE A 175 9.95 -6.05 35.28
CA ILE A 175 8.66 -5.47 34.85
C ILE A 175 7.58 -6.56 34.77
N LYS A 176 7.87 -7.70 34.14
CA LYS A 176 6.98 -8.86 34.07
C LYS A 176 6.62 -9.39 35.47
N ALA A 177 7.60 -9.46 36.38
CA ALA A 177 7.37 -9.93 37.75
C ALA A 177 6.52 -8.96 38.61
N ARG A 178 6.60 -7.64 38.39
CA ARG A 178 5.88 -6.62 39.18
C ARG A 178 4.54 -6.20 38.59
N TYR A 179 4.42 -6.19 37.26
CA TYR A 179 3.26 -5.64 36.54
C TYR A 179 2.56 -6.66 35.62
N GLY A 180 3.16 -7.82 35.34
CA GLY A 180 2.63 -8.84 34.42
C GLY A 180 2.96 -8.62 32.94
N GLU A 181 3.50 -7.44 32.58
CA GLU A 181 3.73 -7.02 31.20
C GLU A 181 4.94 -7.71 30.55
N GLU A 182 4.77 -8.23 29.32
CA GLU A 182 5.84 -8.85 28.53
C GLU A 182 6.44 -7.86 27.53
N LEU A 183 7.55 -7.22 27.91
CA LEU A 183 8.26 -6.28 27.04
C LEU A 183 9.33 -6.98 26.17
N PRO A 184 9.59 -6.48 24.94
CA PRO A 184 10.64 -7.03 24.07
C PRO A 184 12.06 -6.77 24.62
N LYS A 185 13.08 -7.39 24.02
CA LYS A 185 14.50 -7.13 24.33
C LYS A 185 14.97 -5.79 23.75
N ARG A 186 14.42 -5.40 22.60
CA ARG A 186 14.68 -4.13 21.90
C ARG A 186 13.47 -3.70 21.08
N LEU A 187 13.39 -2.43 20.73
CA LEU A 187 12.39 -1.93 19.77
C LEU A 187 12.81 -2.19 18.32
N ILE A 188 11.83 -2.48 17.45
CA ILE A 188 12.01 -2.57 16.00
C ILE A 188 11.72 -1.21 15.37
N THR A 189 12.52 -0.82 14.37
CA THR A 189 12.36 0.47 13.68
C THR A 189 11.88 0.31 12.24
N SER A 190 11.49 1.41 11.59
CA SER A 190 11.05 1.39 10.18
C SER A 190 12.17 0.92 9.24
N ARG A 191 13.43 1.24 9.56
CA ARG A 191 14.61 0.76 8.83
C ARG A 191 14.79 -0.76 8.94
N ASP A 192 14.61 -1.35 10.12
CA ASP A 192 14.69 -2.81 10.29
C ASP A 192 13.66 -3.54 9.40
N LEU A 193 12.42 -3.03 9.35
CA LEU A 193 11.35 -3.59 8.51
C LEU A 193 11.60 -3.40 7.00
N TYR A 194 12.11 -2.23 6.59
CA TYR A 194 12.50 -1.98 5.19
C TYR A 194 13.59 -2.97 4.73
N GLU A 195 14.64 -3.13 5.54
CA GLU A 195 15.74 -4.05 5.25
C GLU A 195 15.30 -5.52 5.22
N ALA A 196 14.34 -5.91 6.06
CA ALA A 196 13.77 -7.26 6.09
C ALA A 196 12.90 -7.58 4.85
N LEU A 197 12.15 -6.60 4.34
CA LEU A 197 11.14 -6.78 3.29
C LEU A 197 11.63 -6.48 1.87
N LYS A 198 12.63 -5.62 1.68
CA LYS A 198 13.07 -5.15 0.34
C LYS A 198 13.38 -6.30 -0.63
N VAL A 199 13.10 -6.07 -1.91
CA VAL A 199 13.23 -7.06 -3.01
C VAL A 199 13.80 -6.38 -4.24
N SER A 200 14.66 -7.07 -5.00
CA SER A 200 15.23 -6.51 -6.23
C SER A 200 14.38 -6.80 -7.47
N ARG A 201 14.41 -5.90 -8.46
CA ARG A 201 13.74 -6.09 -9.77
C ARG A 201 14.14 -7.41 -10.42
N ASP A 202 15.43 -7.74 -10.38
CA ASP A 202 15.99 -8.95 -11.02
C ASP A 202 15.55 -10.23 -10.30
N GLU A 203 15.45 -10.23 -8.97
CA GLU A 203 14.93 -11.33 -8.18
C GLU A 203 13.49 -11.68 -8.59
N VAL A 204 12.58 -10.68 -8.57
CA VAL A 204 11.17 -10.83 -8.98
C VAL A 204 11.07 -11.24 -10.46
N ALA A 205 11.80 -10.58 -11.36
CA ALA A 205 11.77 -10.90 -12.79
C ALA A 205 12.29 -12.33 -13.07
N SER A 206 13.28 -12.81 -12.32
CA SER A 206 13.79 -14.18 -12.45
C SER A 206 12.81 -15.25 -11.97
N VAL A 207 11.90 -14.90 -11.04
CA VAL A 207 10.83 -15.77 -10.54
C VAL A 207 9.63 -15.77 -11.49
N LEU A 208 9.17 -14.61 -11.96
CA LEU A 208 7.95 -14.50 -12.77
C LEU A 208 8.12 -14.93 -14.23
N ARG A 209 9.27 -14.63 -14.86
CA ARG A 209 9.50 -14.92 -16.29
C ARG A 209 9.27 -16.40 -16.69
N PRO A 210 9.68 -17.41 -15.90
CA PRO A 210 9.35 -18.81 -16.16
C PRO A 210 7.84 -19.13 -16.27
N TYR A 211 6.95 -18.38 -15.62
CA TYR A 211 5.50 -18.60 -15.69
C TYR A 211 4.90 -17.99 -16.96
N ALA A 212 5.37 -16.80 -17.37
CA ALA A 212 5.02 -16.22 -18.66
C ALA A 212 5.45 -17.10 -19.84
N LEU A 213 6.63 -17.73 -19.75
CA LEU A 213 7.10 -18.72 -20.73
C LEU A 213 6.22 -19.99 -20.71
N LEU A 214 5.92 -20.55 -19.54
CA LEU A 214 5.03 -21.73 -19.43
C LEU A 214 3.66 -21.48 -20.08
N TYR A 215 3.08 -20.29 -19.88
CA TYR A 215 1.85 -19.86 -20.53
C TYR A 215 1.99 -19.80 -22.07
N ALA A 216 3.01 -19.10 -22.56
CA ALA A 216 3.28 -18.92 -23.99
C ALA A 216 3.60 -20.24 -24.72
N GLU A 217 4.22 -21.21 -24.05
CA GLU A 217 4.56 -22.53 -24.58
C GLU A 217 3.33 -23.47 -24.65
N ASN A 218 2.42 -23.40 -23.68
CA ASN A 218 1.22 -24.26 -23.65
C ASN A 218 0.09 -23.75 -24.56
N LEU A 219 0.10 -22.46 -24.92
CA LEU A 219 -0.84 -21.87 -25.85
C LEU A 219 -0.67 -22.40 -27.28
N LYS A 220 -1.72 -22.90 -27.91
CA LYS A 220 -1.74 -23.41 -29.30
C LYS A 220 -2.14 -22.31 -30.27
N ASP A 221 -1.64 -22.32 -31.51
CA ASP A 221 -2.12 -21.37 -32.54
C ASP A 221 -3.63 -21.52 -32.80
N SER A 222 -4.20 -22.71 -32.68
CA SER A 222 -5.64 -22.98 -32.83
C SER A 222 -6.52 -22.38 -31.72
N GLN A 223 -5.93 -21.99 -30.58
CA GLN A 223 -6.63 -21.34 -29.48
C GLN A 223 -6.70 -19.82 -29.65
N VAL A 224 -5.90 -19.23 -30.54
CA VAL A 224 -5.79 -17.77 -30.73
C VAL A 224 -6.43 -17.36 -32.05
N THR A 225 -7.48 -16.56 -31.96
CA THR A 225 -8.14 -15.94 -33.12
C THR A 225 -7.87 -14.44 -33.15
N ILE A 226 -7.94 -13.81 -34.33
CA ILE A 226 -7.73 -12.37 -34.49
C ILE A 226 -8.73 -11.75 -35.47
N ASN A 227 -9.51 -10.78 -34.97
CA ASN A 227 -10.32 -9.88 -35.76
C ASN A 227 -9.54 -8.57 -35.97
N LYS A 228 -9.13 -8.29 -37.22
CA LYS A 228 -8.30 -7.13 -37.57
C LYS A 228 -9.09 -5.82 -37.76
N ASN A 229 -10.43 -5.89 -37.70
CA ASN A 229 -11.34 -4.78 -37.98
C ASN A 229 -12.12 -4.37 -36.73
N ALA A 230 -11.54 -4.50 -35.54
CA ALA A 230 -12.15 -4.08 -34.30
C ALA A 230 -11.95 -2.57 -34.04
N SER A 231 -12.71 -2.03 -33.10
CA SER A 231 -12.55 -0.66 -32.62
C SER A 231 -12.59 -0.62 -31.10
N PHE A 232 -11.70 0.16 -30.52
CA PHE A 232 -11.75 0.51 -29.10
C PHE A 232 -12.53 1.81 -28.94
N SER A 233 -13.36 1.91 -27.90
CA SER A 233 -14.11 3.12 -27.54
C SER A 233 -14.45 3.10 -26.05
N GLU A 234 -13.78 3.94 -25.26
CA GLU A 234 -13.97 4.06 -23.80
C GLU A 234 -13.60 5.50 -23.37
N GLU A 235 -14.34 6.11 -22.44
CA GLU A 235 -14.03 7.43 -21.85
C GLU A 235 -13.78 8.59 -22.85
N GLY A 236 -14.29 8.45 -24.08
CA GLY A 236 -14.11 9.40 -25.19
C GLY A 236 -12.90 9.13 -26.09
N TYR A 237 -12.02 8.19 -25.74
CA TYR A 237 -10.94 7.75 -26.63
C TYR A 237 -11.44 6.65 -27.57
N GLN A 238 -11.43 6.93 -28.87
CA GLN A 238 -11.80 5.98 -29.93
C GLN A 238 -10.61 5.74 -30.87
N THR A 239 -10.32 4.48 -31.17
CA THR A 239 -9.26 4.10 -32.12
C THR A 239 -9.53 2.76 -32.79
N SER A 240 -8.91 2.51 -33.94
CA SER A 240 -8.90 1.19 -34.57
C SER A 240 -8.07 0.22 -33.72
N ALA A 241 -8.57 -1.00 -33.58
CA ALA A 241 -7.93 -2.05 -32.78
C ALA A 241 -7.91 -3.39 -33.52
N ARG A 242 -7.00 -4.27 -33.11
CA ARG A 242 -7.06 -5.70 -33.40
C ARG A 242 -7.63 -6.37 -32.15
N GLU A 243 -8.72 -7.11 -32.30
CA GLU A 243 -9.24 -7.97 -31.24
C GLU A 243 -8.59 -9.35 -31.36
N VAL A 244 -7.91 -9.78 -30.30
CA VAL A 244 -7.38 -11.13 -30.16
C VAL A 244 -8.20 -11.86 -29.11
N THR A 245 -8.80 -12.99 -29.49
CA THR A 245 -9.54 -13.85 -28.58
C THR A 245 -8.82 -15.18 -28.43
N VAL A 246 -8.30 -15.41 -27.23
CA VAL A 246 -7.71 -16.69 -26.80
C VAL A 246 -8.79 -17.52 -26.13
N THR A 247 -9.03 -18.74 -26.61
CA THR A 247 -10.06 -19.65 -26.07
C THR A 247 -9.42 -20.93 -25.56
N PHE A 248 -9.77 -21.34 -24.35
CA PHE A 248 -9.52 -22.67 -23.79
C PHE A 248 -10.85 -23.38 -23.57
N THR A 249 -10.92 -24.70 -23.79
CA THR A 249 -11.97 -25.53 -23.18
C THR A 249 -11.73 -25.65 -21.67
N ASP A 250 -12.71 -26.12 -20.90
CA ASP A 250 -12.54 -26.48 -19.49
C ASP A 250 -11.30 -27.36 -19.25
N GLU A 251 -11.10 -28.42 -20.04
CA GLU A 251 -9.97 -29.33 -19.87
C GLU A 251 -8.63 -28.67 -20.20
N GLU A 252 -8.59 -27.81 -21.23
CA GLU A 252 -7.38 -27.07 -21.59
C GLU A 252 -7.04 -25.99 -20.55
N GLY A 253 -8.06 -25.33 -19.98
CA GLY A 253 -7.92 -24.36 -18.90
C GLY A 253 -7.45 -25.01 -17.60
N LYS A 254 -8.14 -26.06 -17.15
CA LYS A 254 -7.72 -26.88 -15.99
C LYS A 254 -6.32 -27.46 -16.17
N ALA A 255 -5.95 -27.93 -17.36
CA ALA A 255 -4.60 -28.43 -17.63
C ALA A 255 -3.52 -27.33 -17.60
N LEU A 256 -3.81 -26.11 -18.06
CA LEU A 256 -2.90 -24.98 -17.96
C LEU A 256 -2.72 -24.52 -16.51
N LEU A 257 -3.82 -24.33 -15.78
CA LEU A 257 -3.81 -23.95 -14.36
C LEU A 257 -3.11 -25.01 -13.51
N THR A 258 -3.36 -26.30 -13.77
CA THR A 258 -2.65 -27.42 -13.14
C THR A 258 -1.13 -27.29 -13.32
N LYS A 259 -0.64 -27.06 -14.54
CA LYS A 259 0.80 -26.90 -14.78
C LYS A 259 1.40 -25.67 -14.09
N ILE A 260 0.64 -24.57 -13.98
CA ILE A 260 1.07 -23.37 -13.27
C ILE A 260 1.18 -23.65 -11.76
N ALA A 261 0.18 -24.34 -11.18
CA ALA A 261 0.16 -24.73 -9.77
C ALA A 261 1.22 -25.79 -9.42
N GLU A 262 1.38 -26.83 -10.24
CA GLU A 262 2.44 -27.85 -10.09
C GLU A 262 3.83 -27.22 -10.19
N LYS A 263 4.01 -26.27 -11.13
CA LYS A 263 5.24 -25.47 -11.20
C LYS A 263 5.43 -24.64 -9.92
N ALA A 264 4.43 -23.89 -9.48
CA ALA A 264 4.55 -23.02 -8.30
C ALA A 264 4.89 -23.81 -7.02
N LYS A 265 4.23 -24.96 -6.81
CA LYS A 265 4.53 -25.93 -5.75
C LYS A 265 6.00 -26.39 -5.75
N ALA A 266 6.55 -26.64 -6.94
CA ALA A 266 7.90 -27.16 -7.14
C ALA A 266 8.99 -26.09 -7.38
N ASP A 267 8.64 -24.80 -7.46
CA ASP A 267 9.58 -23.73 -7.77
C ASP A 267 10.24 -23.19 -6.49
N ASP A 268 11.43 -23.69 -6.20
CA ASP A 268 12.20 -23.28 -5.03
C ASP A 268 12.62 -21.79 -5.07
N LYS A 269 12.61 -21.11 -6.23
CA LYS A 269 12.86 -19.65 -6.26
C LYS A 269 11.63 -18.85 -5.86
N LEU A 270 10.44 -19.26 -6.32
CA LEU A 270 9.19 -18.64 -5.85
C LEU A 270 9.02 -18.88 -4.35
N PHE A 271 9.33 -20.10 -3.89
CA PHE A 271 9.33 -20.44 -2.48
C PHE A 271 10.33 -19.61 -1.67
N ASP A 272 11.60 -19.53 -2.08
CA ASP A 272 12.63 -18.80 -1.33
C ASP A 272 12.41 -17.28 -1.34
N LEU A 273 11.80 -16.71 -2.40
CA LEU A 273 11.35 -15.32 -2.43
C LEU A 273 10.33 -15.04 -1.31
N ILE A 274 9.31 -15.89 -1.18
CA ILE A 274 8.22 -15.74 -0.20
C ILE A 274 8.72 -16.07 1.21
N TYR A 275 9.31 -17.26 1.40
CA TYR A 275 9.84 -17.72 2.69
C TYR A 275 10.91 -16.75 3.22
N GLY A 276 11.80 -16.24 2.36
CA GLY A 276 12.84 -15.29 2.77
C GLY A 276 12.27 -14.04 3.43
N ARG A 277 11.19 -13.45 2.89
CA ARG A 277 10.58 -12.25 3.50
C ARG A 277 9.79 -12.57 4.77
N TYR A 278 9.12 -13.72 4.82
CA TYR A 278 8.49 -14.22 6.06
C TYR A 278 9.53 -14.43 7.16
N HIS A 279 10.60 -15.19 6.87
CA HIS A 279 11.67 -15.55 7.80
C HIS A 279 12.43 -14.31 8.28
N ASN A 280 12.78 -13.37 7.39
CA ASN A 280 13.42 -12.12 7.79
C ASN A 280 12.61 -11.35 8.84
N VAL A 281 11.28 -11.26 8.67
CA VAL A 281 10.40 -10.56 9.62
C VAL A 281 10.17 -11.37 10.89
N ALA A 282 9.98 -12.69 10.79
CA ALA A 282 9.79 -13.57 11.95
C ALA A 282 11.04 -13.62 12.84
N VAL A 283 12.24 -13.77 12.26
CA VAL A 283 13.53 -13.68 12.98
C VAL A 283 13.71 -12.29 13.57
N LEU A 284 13.44 -11.22 12.82
CA LEU A 284 13.52 -9.84 13.33
C LEU A 284 12.67 -9.64 14.59
N LEU A 285 11.42 -10.13 14.61
CA LEU A 285 10.51 -10.07 15.75
C LEU A 285 11.01 -10.93 16.93
N LYS A 286 11.41 -12.18 16.67
CA LYS A 286 11.86 -13.18 17.65
C LYS A 286 13.20 -12.83 18.32
N ASP A 287 14.18 -12.35 17.54
CA ASP A 287 15.46 -11.88 18.05
C ASP A 287 15.30 -10.59 18.84
N SER A 288 14.40 -9.70 18.41
CA SER A 288 14.00 -8.52 19.19
C SER A 288 13.16 -8.87 20.42
N GLY A 289 12.68 -10.11 20.54
CA GLY A 289 12.05 -10.66 21.74
C GLY A 289 10.57 -10.32 21.91
N TYR A 290 9.85 -10.06 20.82
CA TYR A 290 8.39 -9.87 20.87
C TYR A 290 7.69 -11.19 21.25
N PRO A 291 6.59 -11.15 22.02
CA PRO A 291 5.83 -12.35 22.42
C PRO A 291 5.10 -13.00 21.23
N ASP A 292 4.74 -14.28 21.39
CA ASP A 292 3.93 -15.08 20.46
C ASP A 292 4.43 -15.21 19.00
N VAL A 293 5.68 -14.81 18.72
CA VAL A 293 6.32 -14.93 17.40
C VAL A 293 6.63 -16.38 17.05
N GLN A 294 5.68 -17.06 16.42
CA GLN A 294 5.88 -18.39 15.84
C GLN A 294 6.60 -18.29 14.49
N GLU A 295 7.92 -18.41 14.53
CA GLU A 295 8.74 -18.68 13.34
C GLU A 295 8.61 -20.17 12.95
N LEU A 296 7.97 -20.44 11.82
CA LEU A 296 7.97 -21.74 11.17
C LEU A 296 9.33 -21.99 10.52
N SER A 297 9.89 -23.20 10.71
CA SER A 297 11.07 -23.63 9.97
C SER A 297 10.84 -23.65 8.45
N LYS A 298 11.92 -23.67 7.67
CA LYS A 298 11.84 -23.74 6.20
C LYS A 298 11.06 -24.99 5.75
N GLU A 299 11.21 -26.09 6.49
CA GLU A 299 10.52 -27.37 6.29
C GLU A 299 9.01 -27.27 6.61
N GLU A 300 8.63 -26.65 7.73
CA GLU A 300 7.22 -26.46 8.10
C GLU A 300 6.51 -25.48 7.16
N PHE A 301 7.17 -24.37 6.82
CA PHE A 301 6.64 -23.41 5.85
C PHE A 301 6.54 -24.04 4.44
N LYS A 302 7.52 -24.87 4.02
CA LYS A 302 7.43 -25.65 2.77
C LYS A 302 6.27 -26.65 2.80
N LYS A 303 6.00 -27.30 3.94
CA LYS A 303 4.87 -28.22 4.11
C LYS A 303 3.52 -27.53 3.90
N GLU A 304 3.26 -26.41 4.57
CA GLU A 304 1.97 -25.72 4.40
C GLU A 304 1.88 -25.00 3.04
N TYR A 305 2.98 -24.45 2.51
CA TYR A 305 3.06 -23.95 1.12
C TYR A 305 2.69 -25.04 0.10
N VAL A 306 3.29 -26.23 0.19
CA VAL A 306 2.99 -27.38 -0.68
C VAL A 306 1.53 -27.82 -0.53
N LYS A 307 1.01 -27.84 0.70
CA LYS A 307 -0.37 -28.23 0.99
C LYS A 307 -1.39 -27.30 0.34
N VAL A 308 -1.18 -25.97 0.34
CA VAL A 308 -2.06 -25.01 -0.36
C VAL A 308 -2.21 -25.37 -1.85
N PHE A 309 -1.11 -25.76 -2.52
CA PHE A 309 -1.19 -26.22 -3.90
C PHE A 309 -1.80 -27.62 -4.04
N ASP A 310 -1.56 -28.56 -3.11
CA ASP A 310 -2.17 -29.89 -3.15
C ASP A 310 -3.68 -29.87 -2.92
N ASP A 311 -4.17 -29.05 -1.97
CA ASP A 311 -5.60 -28.90 -1.69
C ASP A 311 -6.32 -28.30 -2.91
N MET A 312 -5.77 -27.24 -3.51
CA MET A 312 -6.27 -26.63 -4.75
C MET A 312 -6.22 -27.60 -5.95
N LEU A 313 -5.12 -28.34 -6.12
CA LEU A 313 -4.99 -29.37 -7.17
C LEU A 313 -5.91 -30.58 -6.93
N ALA A 314 -6.30 -30.86 -5.69
CA ALA A 314 -7.26 -31.90 -5.35
C ALA A 314 -8.71 -31.42 -5.50
N GLU A 315 -8.97 -30.13 -5.35
CA GLU A 315 -10.27 -29.49 -5.64
C GLU A 315 -10.57 -29.51 -7.14
N TRP A 316 -9.67 -28.99 -7.99
CA TRP A 316 -9.85 -28.99 -9.46
C TRP A 316 -10.02 -30.39 -10.07
N LYS A 317 -9.57 -31.45 -9.38
CA LYS A 317 -9.77 -32.86 -9.77
C LYS A 317 -11.12 -33.44 -9.33
N LYS A 318 -11.82 -32.78 -8.41
CA LYS A 318 -13.20 -33.13 -7.99
C LYS A 318 -14.23 -32.35 -8.81
N THR A 319 -13.91 -31.12 -9.22
CA THR A 319 -14.76 -30.31 -10.10
C THR A 319 -14.96 -31.03 -11.43
N ALA A 320 -16.19 -31.47 -11.70
CA ALA A 320 -16.55 -32.10 -12.96
C ALA A 320 -16.18 -31.23 -14.16
N SER A 321 -15.94 -31.86 -15.31
CA SER A 321 -15.78 -31.10 -16.55
C SER A 321 -17.12 -30.55 -17.03
N THR A 322 -17.11 -29.28 -17.41
CA THR A 322 -18.23 -28.56 -17.98
C THR A 322 -17.98 -28.33 -19.47
N ASN A 323 -19.04 -28.02 -20.23
CA ASN A 323 -18.93 -27.67 -21.65
C ASN A 323 -18.56 -26.19 -21.87
N ASP A 324 -18.04 -25.53 -20.83
CA ASP A 324 -17.76 -24.10 -20.82
C ASP A 324 -16.41 -23.78 -21.47
N GLN A 325 -16.22 -22.51 -21.83
CA GLN A 325 -15.00 -22.02 -22.43
C GLN A 325 -14.47 -20.81 -21.68
N LEU A 326 -13.20 -20.87 -21.26
CA LEU A 326 -12.48 -19.74 -20.70
C LEU A 326 -11.88 -18.91 -21.84
N LYS A 327 -12.29 -17.64 -21.94
CA LYS A 327 -11.90 -16.74 -23.03
C LYS A 327 -11.21 -15.49 -22.52
N MET A 328 -10.03 -15.22 -23.04
CA MET A 328 -9.32 -13.95 -22.87
C MET A 328 -9.47 -13.12 -24.15
N VAL A 329 -10.24 -12.04 -24.09
CA VAL A 329 -10.45 -11.10 -25.20
C VAL A 329 -9.58 -9.86 -24.98
N VAL A 330 -8.76 -9.52 -25.95
CA VAL A 330 -7.71 -8.49 -25.84
C VAL A 330 -7.78 -7.54 -27.02
N LEU A 331 -7.98 -6.25 -26.76
CA LEU A 331 -7.95 -5.19 -27.77
C LEU A 331 -6.56 -4.56 -27.81
N ILE A 332 -5.91 -4.64 -28.97
CA ILE A 332 -4.53 -4.20 -29.22
C ILE A 332 -4.55 -3.04 -30.23
N ASN A 333 -3.83 -1.95 -29.97
CA ASN A 333 -3.78 -0.79 -30.87
C ASN A 333 -2.78 -0.98 -32.04
N SER A 334 -2.57 0.07 -32.85
CA SER A 334 -1.60 0.09 -33.95
C SER A 334 -0.13 -0.03 -33.55
N ASP A 335 0.18 0.16 -32.27
CA ASP A 335 1.53 0.28 -31.72
C ASP A 335 1.86 -0.96 -30.85
N ASP A 336 1.12 -2.05 -31.04
CA ASP A 336 1.20 -3.31 -30.30
C ASP A 336 1.05 -3.17 -28.77
N LYS A 337 0.25 -2.17 -28.33
CA LYS A 337 -0.15 -1.97 -26.93
C LYS A 337 -1.55 -2.53 -26.66
N ILE A 338 -1.71 -3.19 -25.50
CA ILE A 338 -3.00 -3.67 -25.02
C ILE A 338 -3.79 -2.50 -24.44
N LEU A 339 -4.94 -2.17 -25.04
CA LEU A 339 -5.88 -1.14 -24.57
C LEU A 339 -6.88 -1.68 -23.55
N SER A 340 -7.32 -2.92 -23.75
CA SER A 340 -8.30 -3.59 -22.90
C SER A 340 -8.06 -5.10 -22.93
N ARG A 341 -8.25 -5.76 -21.79
CA ARG A 341 -8.18 -7.22 -21.64
C ARG A 341 -9.27 -7.70 -20.70
N LYS A 342 -10.11 -8.62 -21.19
CA LYS A 342 -11.30 -9.16 -20.53
C LYS A 342 -11.18 -10.68 -20.43
N LEU A 343 -11.36 -11.25 -19.24
CA LEU A 343 -11.45 -12.68 -19.01
C LEU A 343 -12.91 -13.04 -18.69
N VAL A 344 -13.45 -13.99 -19.44
CA VAL A 344 -14.84 -14.46 -19.31
C VAL A 344 -14.91 -15.98 -19.33
N ILE A 345 -15.91 -16.54 -18.65
CA ILE A 345 -16.40 -17.90 -18.89
C ILE A 345 -17.63 -17.77 -19.79
N THR A 346 -17.74 -18.61 -20.82
CA THR A 346 -18.99 -18.74 -21.60
C THR A 346 -19.54 -20.15 -21.48
N GLY A 347 -20.80 -20.27 -21.08
CA GLY A 347 -21.50 -21.54 -20.90
C GLY A 347 -21.86 -22.25 -22.21
N GLU A 348 -22.67 -23.31 -22.12
CA GLU A 348 -23.05 -24.12 -23.29
C GLU A 348 -23.52 -23.29 -24.50
N GLN A 349 -22.90 -23.56 -25.65
CA GLN A 349 -23.16 -22.89 -26.93
C GLN A 349 -22.89 -21.37 -26.93
N GLY A 350 -22.24 -20.82 -25.90
CA GLY A 350 -21.87 -19.40 -25.81
C GLY A 350 -23.05 -18.45 -25.62
N LYS A 351 -24.13 -18.91 -24.99
CA LYS A 351 -25.36 -18.11 -24.76
C LYS A 351 -25.35 -17.32 -23.45
N GLU A 352 -24.52 -17.74 -22.51
CA GLU A 352 -24.31 -17.11 -21.21
C GLU A 352 -22.82 -16.75 -21.11
N GLU A 353 -22.52 -15.53 -20.67
CA GLU A 353 -21.16 -14.98 -20.56
C GLU A 353 -20.99 -14.34 -19.18
N GLN A 354 -20.17 -14.97 -18.33
CA GLN A 354 -19.80 -14.47 -17.01
C GLN A 354 -18.45 -13.75 -17.12
N ASN A 355 -18.42 -12.47 -16.74
CA ASN A 355 -17.15 -11.76 -16.56
C ASN A 355 -16.45 -12.31 -15.30
N LEU A 356 -15.14 -12.50 -15.35
CA LEU A 356 -14.30 -12.71 -14.16
C LEU A 356 -13.40 -11.49 -13.90
N TRP A 357 -12.88 -10.89 -14.98
CA TRP A 357 -11.96 -9.76 -14.92
C TRP A 357 -12.08 -8.88 -16.16
N HIS A 358 -12.03 -7.56 -15.98
CA HIS A 358 -11.82 -6.59 -17.06
C HIS A 358 -10.77 -5.56 -16.65
N SER A 359 -9.74 -5.38 -17.48
CA SER A 359 -8.80 -4.27 -17.38
C SER A 359 -8.85 -3.41 -18.63
N VAL A 360 -8.66 -2.11 -18.45
CA VAL A 360 -8.52 -1.11 -19.52
C VAL A 360 -7.37 -0.19 -19.14
N ALA A 361 -6.46 0.08 -20.08
CA ALA A 361 -5.35 1.01 -19.87
C ALA A 361 -4.99 1.70 -21.18
N PHE A 362 -5.01 3.04 -21.20
CA PHE A 362 -4.56 3.80 -22.36
C PHE A 362 -4.02 5.19 -21.97
N ALA A 363 -3.30 5.79 -22.91
CA ALA A 363 -2.90 7.19 -22.89
C ALA A 363 -3.26 7.85 -24.23
N ASN A 364 -3.75 9.08 -24.19
CA ASN A 364 -4.20 9.86 -25.33
C ASN A 364 -3.67 11.30 -25.21
N GLY A 365 -2.43 11.53 -25.67
CA GLY A 365 -1.74 12.80 -25.48
C GLY A 365 -1.47 13.08 -24.00
N ALA A 366 -2.12 14.09 -23.44
CA ALA A 366 -2.05 14.45 -22.02
C ALA A 366 -2.92 13.56 -21.12
N ASP A 367 -3.91 12.86 -21.67
CA ASP A 367 -4.84 12.04 -20.92
C ASP A 367 -4.30 10.63 -20.67
N THR A 368 -4.61 10.09 -19.50
CA THR A 368 -4.31 8.73 -19.09
C THR A 368 -5.53 8.13 -18.39
N TYR A 369 -5.82 6.86 -18.67
CA TYR A 369 -6.93 6.13 -18.04
C TYR A 369 -6.48 4.71 -17.70
N ARG A 370 -6.88 4.25 -16.50
CA ARG A 370 -6.72 2.86 -16.05
C ARG A 370 -8.01 2.43 -15.33
N ARG A 371 -8.62 1.32 -15.75
CA ARG A 371 -9.64 0.57 -15.00
C ARG A 371 -9.15 -0.85 -14.74
N TYR A 372 -9.41 -1.35 -13.54
CA TYR A 372 -9.24 -2.75 -13.17
C TYR A 372 -10.49 -3.19 -12.41
N SER A 373 -11.20 -4.19 -12.94
CA SER A 373 -12.47 -4.69 -12.45
C SER A 373 -12.41 -6.20 -12.27
N LEU A 374 -12.69 -6.71 -11.07
CA LEU A 374 -12.95 -8.12 -10.81
C LEU A 374 -14.43 -8.35 -10.59
N PHE A 375 -14.91 -9.51 -11.00
CA PHE A 375 -16.31 -9.90 -10.96
C PHE A 375 -16.45 -11.32 -10.38
N VAL A 376 -17.51 -11.53 -9.60
CA VAL A 376 -17.93 -12.83 -9.06
C VAL A 376 -19.43 -12.98 -9.30
N ASP A 377 -19.86 -14.18 -9.70
CA ASP A 377 -21.26 -14.58 -9.78
C ASP A 377 -21.31 -16.00 -9.20
N ASP A 378 -22.01 -16.18 -8.07
CA ASP A 378 -22.09 -17.46 -7.35
C ASP A 378 -23.53 -17.67 -6.85
N ASP A 379 -24.23 -18.63 -7.46
CA ASP A 379 -25.67 -18.92 -7.27
C ASP A 379 -26.60 -17.68 -7.14
N GLY A 380 -26.25 -16.62 -7.88
CA GLY A 380 -27.02 -15.35 -7.94
C GLY A 380 -26.53 -14.24 -7.02
N GLN A 381 -25.55 -14.48 -6.15
CA GLN A 381 -24.80 -13.41 -5.47
C GLN A 381 -23.79 -12.80 -6.43
N LYS A 382 -23.82 -11.48 -6.60
CA LYS A 382 -22.98 -10.77 -7.57
C LYS A 382 -22.00 -9.83 -6.88
N GLY A 383 -20.72 -10.08 -7.09
CA GLY A 383 -19.61 -9.27 -6.63
C GLY A 383 -18.97 -8.47 -7.77
N GLU A 384 -18.72 -7.17 -7.55
CA GLU A 384 -17.81 -6.35 -8.35
C GLU A 384 -16.79 -5.67 -7.43
N MET A 385 -15.51 -5.68 -7.81
CA MET A 385 -14.51 -4.76 -7.26
C MET A 385 -13.80 -4.03 -8.39
N THR A 386 -13.98 -2.71 -8.48
CA THR A 386 -13.49 -1.86 -9.57
C THR A 386 -12.65 -0.68 -9.05
N PHE A 387 -11.36 -0.69 -9.39
CA PHE A 387 -10.48 0.47 -9.32
C PHE A 387 -10.48 1.25 -10.63
N ARG A 388 -10.52 2.58 -10.56
CA ARG A 388 -10.48 3.52 -11.69
C ARG A 388 -9.53 4.67 -11.40
N TYR A 389 -8.75 5.04 -12.41
CA TYR A 389 -7.92 6.24 -12.44
C TYR A 389 -8.10 6.93 -13.79
N LYS A 390 -8.31 8.25 -13.79
CA LYS A 390 -8.24 9.12 -14.95
C LYS A 390 -7.37 10.32 -14.58
N GLY A 391 -6.40 10.68 -15.41
CA GLY A 391 -5.50 11.80 -15.14
C GLY A 391 -5.09 12.52 -16.42
N THR A 392 -5.09 13.86 -16.38
CA THR A 392 -4.82 14.75 -17.52
C THR A 392 -3.69 15.70 -17.13
N THR A 393 -2.50 15.48 -17.68
CA THR A 393 -1.26 16.20 -17.29
C THR A 393 -0.88 17.26 -18.33
N HIS A 394 -0.89 18.54 -17.94
CA HIS A 394 -0.47 19.66 -18.79
C HIS A 394 0.62 20.49 -18.09
N SER A 395 1.85 20.41 -18.63
CA SER A 395 3.07 20.96 -18.00
C SER A 395 3.20 20.46 -16.55
N ASP A 396 3.15 21.39 -15.60
CA ASP A 396 3.42 21.20 -14.18
C ASP A 396 2.19 20.69 -13.40
N LYS A 397 1.01 20.63 -14.05
CA LYS A 397 -0.30 20.40 -13.41
C LYS A 397 -1.00 19.16 -13.94
N THR A 398 -1.58 18.37 -13.03
CA THR A 398 -2.39 17.19 -13.32
C THR A 398 -3.76 17.32 -12.68
N THR A 399 -4.83 17.11 -13.44
CA THR A 399 -6.20 17.02 -12.92
C THR A 399 -6.80 15.64 -13.24
N GLY A 400 -7.73 15.15 -12.42
CA GLY A 400 -8.24 13.80 -12.64
C GLY A 400 -9.27 13.28 -11.64
N THR A 401 -9.53 11.99 -11.74
CA THR A 401 -10.36 11.21 -10.81
C THR A 401 -9.69 9.91 -10.40
N ILE A 402 -9.86 9.54 -9.14
CA ILE A 402 -9.62 8.20 -8.61
C ILE A 402 -10.97 7.66 -8.15
N GLY A 403 -11.23 6.37 -8.33
CA GLY A 403 -12.42 5.70 -7.83
C GLY A 403 -12.14 4.27 -7.42
N PHE A 404 -12.76 3.84 -6.33
CA PHE A 404 -12.76 2.46 -5.86
C PHE A 404 -14.21 2.07 -5.51
N LEU A 405 -14.70 1.05 -6.19
CA LEU A 405 -15.99 0.43 -5.94
C LEU A 405 -15.75 -1.00 -5.43
N PHE A 406 -16.45 -1.37 -4.36
CA PHE A 406 -16.72 -2.76 -3.98
C PHE A 406 -18.24 -2.89 -3.82
N ASN A 407 -18.86 -3.87 -4.46
CA ASN A 407 -20.30 -4.09 -4.47
C ASN A 407 -20.56 -5.60 -4.40
N ALA A 408 -21.17 -6.08 -3.32
CA ALA A 408 -21.62 -7.46 -3.15
C ALA A 408 -23.13 -7.44 -2.92
N GLU A 409 -23.89 -7.72 -3.98
CA GLU A 409 -25.34 -7.53 -3.99
C GLU A 409 -26.07 -8.64 -3.24
N PRO A 410 -27.14 -8.32 -2.47
CA PRO A 410 -27.78 -7.01 -2.34
C PRO A 410 -27.29 -6.17 -1.14
N GLU A 411 -26.31 -6.64 -0.38
CA GLU A 411 -26.09 -6.24 1.02
C GLU A 411 -24.99 -5.20 1.23
N VAL A 412 -23.83 -5.36 0.60
CA VAL A 412 -22.63 -4.55 0.91
C VAL A 412 -22.23 -3.71 -0.29
N LYS A 413 -22.03 -2.41 -0.09
CA LYS A 413 -21.47 -1.51 -1.11
C LYS A 413 -20.54 -0.48 -0.47
N LEU A 414 -19.32 -0.36 -0.99
CA LEU A 414 -18.36 0.71 -0.68
C LEU A 414 -18.01 1.41 -1.99
N ASP A 415 -18.34 2.70 -2.11
CA ASP A 415 -18.15 3.51 -3.32
C ASP A 415 -17.42 4.80 -2.96
N LEU A 416 -16.10 4.75 -3.14
CA LEU A 416 -15.17 5.87 -2.93
C LEU A 416 -14.85 6.51 -4.28
N SER A 417 -14.98 7.83 -4.36
CA SER A 417 -14.55 8.63 -5.51
C SER A 417 -13.84 9.89 -5.05
N THR A 418 -12.78 10.27 -5.77
CA THR A 418 -11.98 11.46 -5.47
C THR A 418 -11.62 12.19 -6.76
N THR A 419 -12.18 13.38 -6.98
CA THR A 419 -11.65 14.34 -7.96
C THR A 419 -10.40 14.99 -7.39
N PHE A 420 -9.32 15.08 -8.17
CA PHE A 420 -8.06 15.69 -7.73
C PHE A 420 -7.51 16.72 -8.71
N GLU A 421 -6.76 17.67 -8.16
CA GLU A 421 -5.88 18.58 -8.85
C GLU A 421 -4.54 18.60 -8.11
N THR A 422 -3.44 18.39 -8.81
CA THR A 422 -2.08 18.56 -8.29
C THR A 422 -1.26 19.47 -9.21
N SER A 423 -0.26 20.14 -8.64
CA SER A 423 0.72 20.94 -9.37
C SER A 423 2.10 20.76 -8.75
N LYS A 424 3.15 20.65 -9.56
CA LYS A 424 4.54 20.42 -9.16
C LYS A 424 5.48 21.31 -9.97
N GLN A 425 5.98 22.37 -9.34
CA GLN A 425 6.83 23.37 -9.97
C GLN A 425 8.09 23.61 -9.12
N ASP A 426 9.26 23.27 -9.67
CA ASP A 426 10.55 23.27 -8.97
C ASP A 426 10.45 22.59 -7.58
N LYS A 427 10.52 23.36 -6.50
CA LYS A 427 10.51 22.89 -5.11
C LYS A 427 9.13 22.90 -4.46
N LYS A 428 8.09 23.39 -5.15
CA LYS A 428 6.72 23.47 -4.62
C LYS A 428 5.80 22.45 -5.25
N GLU A 429 5.08 21.73 -4.40
CA GLU A 429 4.00 20.81 -4.78
C GLU A 429 2.71 21.24 -4.08
N THR A 430 1.58 21.22 -4.77
CA THR A 430 0.25 21.54 -4.20
C THR A 430 -0.78 20.52 -4.65
N GLY A 431 -1.74 20.20 -3.77
CA GLY A 431 -2.84 19.29 -4.07
C GLY A 431 -4.19 19.80 -3.57
N SER A 432 -5.25 19.44 -4.27
CA SER A 432 -6.64 19.55 -3.84
C SER A 432 -7.35 18.25 -4.20
N TYR A 433 -8.03 17.65 -3.23
CA TYR A 433 -8.66 16.34 -3.34
C TYR A 433 -10.08 16.43 -2.78
N ASP A 434 -11.08 16.46 -3.65
CA ASP A 434 -12.50 16.44 -3.29
C ASP A 434 -13.00 15.00 -3.36
N PHE A 435 -13.35 14.41 -2.21
CA PHE A 435 -13.74 13.01 -2.09
C PHE A 435 -15.21 12.82 -1.68
N LYS A 436 -15.74 11.64 -2.00
CA LYS A 436 -17.04 11.12 -1.55
C LYS A 436 -16.91 9.63 -1.28
N LEU A 437 -17.39 9.18 -0.13
CA LEU A 437 -17.50 7.78 0.28
C LEU A 437 -18.96 7.46 0.59
N ASN A 438 -19.49 6.40 -0.01
CA ASN A 438 -20.76 5.81 0.37
C ASN A 438 -20.50 4.38 0.84
N LEU A 439 -20.99 4.01 2.02
CA LEU A 439 -20.85 2.68 2.62
C LEU A 439 -22.21 2.16 3.08
N LYS A 440 -22.60 1.00 2.54
CA LYS A 440 -23.72 0.17 2.96
C LYS A 440 -23.19 -1.19 3.43
N SER A 441 -23.78 -1.73 4.50
CA SER A 441 -23.51 -3.07 5.02
C SER A 441 -24.81 -3.75 5.46
N ALA A 442 -24.83 -5.08 5.56
CA ALA A 442 -25.94 -5.82 6.17
C ALA A 442 -26.14 -5.44 7.65
N ASP A 443 -25.04 -5.22 8.38
CA ASP A 443 -25.04 -4.96 9.83
C ASP A 443 -25.30 -3.49 10.21
N GLN A 444 -25.68 -2.64 9.25
CA GLN A 444 -25.96 -1.22 9.46
C GLN A 444 -27.33 -0.86 8.85
N PRO A 445 -28.30 -0.35 9.63
CA PRO A 445 -29.64 -0.05 9.12
C PRO A 445 -29.67 1.17 8.18
N ASP A 446 -28.67 2.05 8.27
CA ASP A 446 -28.55 3.28 7.48
C ASP A 446 -27.23 3.29 6.70
N ASP A 447 -27.24 3.61 5.39
CA ASP A 447 -25.98 3.78 4.64
C ASP A 447 -25.22 5.02 5.15
N ILE A 448 -23.94 4.86 5.44
CA ILE A 448 -23.02 5.95 5.79
C ILE A 448 -22.60 6.68 4.51
N ALA A 449 -22.81 8.00 4.45
CA ALA A 449 -22.36 8.85 3.35
C ALA A 449 -21.49 9.99 3.89
N LEU A 450 -20.27 10.09 3.39
CA LEU A 450 -19.30 11.14 3.73
C LEU A 450 -18.83 11.85 2.47
N SER A 451 -18.68 13.16 2.53
CA SER A 451 -17.96 13.95 1.54
C SER A 451 -16.82 14.73 2.18
N GLY A 452 -15.88 15.27 1.40
CA GLY A 452 -14.84 16.09 1.99
C GLY A 452 -13.86 16.69 0.99
N ARG A 453 -13.01 17.57 1.50
CA ARG A 453 -11.93 18.22 0.77
C ARG A 453 -10.65 18.15 1.58
N ILE A 454 -9.58 17.66 0.98
CA ILE A 454 -8.22 17.79 1.48
C ILE A 454 -7.49 18.76 0.56
N THR A 455 -6.77 19.72 1.13
CA THR A 455 -5.86 20.62 0.40
C THR A 455 -4.46 20.53 0.99
N THR A 456 -3.43 20.62 0.15
CA THR A 456 -2.02 20.54 0.55
C THR A 456 -1.16 21.54 -0.23
N SER A 457 -0.14 22.08 0.43
CA SER A 457 0.91 22.93 -0.13
C SER A 457 2.22 22.57 0.55
N MET A 458 3.13 21.95 -0.18
CA MET A 458 4.45 21.47 0.28
C MET A 458 5.56 22.23 -0.43
N THR A 459 6.58 22.64 0.32
CA THR A 459 7.86 23.14 -0.22
C THR A 459 8.99 22.22 0.25
N LYS A 460 9.78 21.68 -0.69
CA LYS A 460 10.87 20.73 -0.43
C LYS A 460 12.23 21.35 -0.72
N THR A 461 13.19 21.15 0.16
CA THR A 461 14.61 21.45 -0.05
C THR A 461 15.47 20.20 0.25
N ASP A 462 16.78 20.30 0.10
CA ASP A 462 17.72 19.18 0.29
C ASP A 462 17.85 18.76 1.77
N SER A 463 17.43 19.63 2.69
CA SER A 463 17.53 19.47 4.14
C SER A 463 16.25 19.76 4.92
N GLU A 464 15.23 20.37 4.34
CA GLU A 464 13.98 20.74 5.04
C GLU A 464 12.75 20.59 4.13
N ARG A 465 11.60 20.25 4.72
CA ARG A 465 10.29 20.21 4.08
C ARG A 465 9.28 20.98 4.92
N ASP A 466 8.52 21.86 4.29
CA ASP A 466 7.49 22.68 4.94
C ASP A 466 6.15 22.44 4.22
N SER A 467 5.20 21.83 4.92
CA SER A 467 3.90 21.42 4.38
C SER A 467 2.77 22.03 5.18
N GLU A 468 1.76 22.56 4.51
CA GLU A 468 0.51 23.03 5.11
C GLU A 468 -0.70 22.46 4.36
N GLY A 469 -1.85 22.41 5.01
CA GLY A 469 -3.08 21.92 4.41
C GLY A 469 -4.30 22.05 5.31
N THR A 470 -5.48 21.91 4.72
CA THR A 470 -6.77 21.86 5.42
C THR A 470 -7.48 20.57 5.05
N ILE A 471 -7.94 19.84 6.06
CA ILE A 471 -8.82 18.67 5.92
C ILE A 471 -10.23 19.10 6.32
N LYS A 472 -11.22 18.83 5.47
CA LYS A 472 -12.65 18.92 5.80
C LYS A 472 -13.36 17.63 5.43
N VAL A 473 -14.21 17.15 6.33
CA VAL A 473 -15.12 16.02 6.17
C VAL A 473 -16.53 16.49 6.50
N ASN A 474 -17.52 16.07 5.73
CA ASN A 474 -18.95 16.28 5.98
C ASN A 474 -19.63 14.92 6.12
N PHE A 475 -20.67 14.87 6.95
CA PHE A 475 -21.52 13.71 7.16
C PHE A 475 -22.81 13.95 6.38
N ASP A 476 -22.86 13.50 5.13
CA ASP A 476 -23.91 13.82 4.16
C ASP A 476 -25.30 13.30 4.58
N LYS A 477 -25.32 12.32 5.51
CA LYS A 477 -26.50 11.76 6.17
C LYS A 477 -26.44 11.88 7.71
N ALA A 478 -25.91 12.99 8.24
CA ALA A 478 -25.87 13.23 9.69
C ALA A 478 -27.26 13.11 10.34
N ALA A 479 -27.35 12.31 11.41
CA ALA A 479 -28.49 12.33 12.32
C ALA A 479 -28.59 13.71 13.04
N PRO A 480 -29.76 14.12 13.57
CA PRO A 480 -29.95 15.46 14.13
C PRO A 480 -29.03 15.83 15.31
N ASP A 481 -28.52 14.82 16.00
CA ASP A 481 -27.59 14.86 17.13
C ASP A 481 -26.11 14.70 16.74
N MET A 482 -25.82 14.32 15.49
CA MET A 482 -24.46 14.19 14.97
C MET A 482 -23.95 15.49 14.31
N PRO A 483 -22.61 15.72 14.31
CA PRO A 483 -22.02 16.81 13.54
C PRO A 483 -22.24 16.61 12.04
N LYS A 484 -22.55 17.69 11.33
CA LYS A 484 -22.68 17.74 9.87
C LYS A 484 -21.33 17.79 9.17
N GLY A 485 -20.27 18.16 9.89
CA GLY A 485 -18.90 18.12 9.39
C GLY A 485 -17.86 18.43 10.46
N ILE A 486 -16.60 18.12 10.14
CA ILE A 486 -15.41 18.42 10.92
C ILE A 486 -14.36 18.97 9.96
N SER A 487 -13.67 20.04 10.33
CA SER A 487 -12.50 20.53 9.60
C SER A 487 -11.37 20.97 10.53
N LEU A 488 -10.13 20.80 10.08
CA LEU A 488 -8.93 21.19 10.79
C LEU A 488 -7.82 21.56 9.80
N ASN A 489 -6.89 22.41 10.25
CA ASN A 489 -5.64 22.68 9.54
C ASN A 489 -4.52 21.77 10.06
N VAL A 490 -3.65 21.37 9.15
CA VAL A 490 -2.40 20.64 9.42
C VAL A 490 -1.25 21.50 8.92
N LYS A 491 -0.18 21.61 9.71
CA LYS A 491 1.14 22.05 9.22
C LYS A 491 2.19 21.05 9.68
N VAL A 492 3.13 20.69 8.83
CA VAL A 492 4.23 19.76 9.13
C VAL A 492 5.53 20.41 8.68
N LYS A 493 6.47 20.58 9.61
CA LYS A 493 7.84 21.05 9.32
C LYS A 493 8.83 19.95 9.64
N GLU A 494 9.56 19.49 8.64
CA GLU A 494 10.58 18.45 8.76
C GLU A 494 11.98 19.02 8.47
N ALA A 495 12.97 18.65 9.27
CA ALA A 495 14.37 19.01 9.04
C ALA A 495 15.28 17.79 9.15
N PHE A 496 16.01 17.52 8.07
CA PHE A 496 16.86 16.35 7.86
C PHE A 496 18.33 16.68 8.09
N GLY A 497 19.08 15.76 8.71
CA GLY A 497 20.52 15.86 8.95
C GLY A 497 20.93 16.66 10.19
N LYS A 498 20.00 17.34 10.89
CA LYS A 498 20.27 18.00 12.18
C LYS A 498 20.47 16.92 13.26
N PRO A 499 21.60 16.84 13.98
CA PRO A 499 21.85 15.74 14.91
C PRO A 499 20.75 15.58 15.97
N LEU A 500 20.27 14.35 16.16
CA LEU A 500 19.41 14.01 17.30
C LEU A 500 20.27 13.82 18.55
N SER A 501 19.79 14.35 19.68
CA SER A 501 20.35 14.17 21.02
C SER A 501 19.22 13.88 21.99
N ILE A 502 19.25 12.73 22.65
CA ILE A 502 18.31 12.35 23.69
C ILE A 502 18.95 12.56 25.08
N PRO A 503 18.17 12.96 26.10
CA PRO A 503 18.69 13.06 27.47
C PRO A 503 19.13 11.69 27.97
N ALA A 504 20.29 11.63 28.63
CA ALA A 504 20.70 10.45 29.38
C ALA A 504 19.83 10.31 30.63
N MET A 505 19.34 9.10 30.92
CA MET A 505 18.60 8.81 32.15
C MET A 505 19.57 8.75 33.34
N THR A 506 19.40 9.65 34.30
CA THR A 506 20.16 9.71 35.55
C THR A 506 19.22 9.89 36.74
N PRO A 507 19.64 9.59 37.98
CA PRO A 507 18.79 9.79 39.16
C PRO A 507 18.27 11.23 39.36
N ASP A 508 18.96 12.22 38.78
CA ASP A 508 18.56 13.63 38.86
C ASP A 508 17.38 13.95 37.94
N ASN A 509 17.29 13.32 36.77
CA ASN A 509 16.30 13.64 35.72
C ASN A 509 15.32 12.50 35.39
N ALA A 510 15.49 11.32 36.00
CA ALA A 510 14.73 10.12 35.67
C ALA A 510 14.53 9.18 36.88
N VAL A 511 13.54 8.29 36.77
CA VAL A 511 13.15 7.25 37.75
C VAL A 511 12.91 5.94 36.99
N ASN A 512 13.60 4.86 37.36
CA ASN A 512 13.42 3.55 36.72
C ASN A 512 12.18 2.84 37.29
N ILE A 513 11.16 2.67 36.47
CA ILE A 513 9.88 2.03 36.83
C ILE A 513 10.09 0.56 37.25
N ALA A 514 11.15 -0.10 36.78
CA ALA A 514 11.48 -1.46 37.20
C ALA A 514 11.97 -1.55 38.66
N THR A 515 12.63 -0.49 39.18
CA THR A 515 13.31 -0.52 40.49
C THR A 515 12.80 0.49 41.51
N VAL A 516 11.89 1.39 41.12
CA VAL A 516 11.31 2.42 42.00
C VAL A 516 10.65 1.80 43.23
N THR A 517 10.95 2.28 44.44
CA THR A 517 10.34 1.72 45.66
C THR A 517 8.89 2.16 45.84
N ASP A 518 8.13 1.50 46.71
CA ASP A 518 6.75 1.88 46.96
C ASP A 518 6.68 3.23 47.73
N GLU A 519 7.69 3.55 48.55
CA GLU A 519 7.86 4.88 49.16
C GLU A 519 8.17 5.97 48.11
N GLU A 520 9.00 5.68 47.11
CA GLU A 520 9.25 6.58 45.98
C GLU A 520 7.98 6.79 45.15
N ILE A 521 7.18 5.74 44.90
CA ILE A 521 5.87 5.86 44.26
C ILE A 521 4.94 6.77 45.08
N MET A 522 4.88 6.61 46.40
CA MET A 522 4.06 7.47 47.27
C MET A 522 4.52 8.94 47.25
N ALA A 523 5.83 9.20 47.23
CA ALA A 523 6.36 10.56 47.10
C ALA A 523 5.99 11.19 45.74
N ILE A 524 6.13 10.44 44.64
CA ILE A 524 5.73 10.88 43.30
C ILE A 524 4.23 11.15 43.22
N GLN A 525 3.40 10.31 43.84
CA GLN A 525 1.95 10.54 43.92
C GLN A 525 1.59 11.82 44.67
N GLN A 526 2.32 12.17 45.73
CA GLN A 526 2.13 13.43 46.44
C GLN A 526 2.57 14.64 45.59
N GLU A 527 3.76 14.60 44.98
CA GLU A 527 4.24 15.67 44.09
C GLU A 527 3.26 15.91 42.92
N VAL A 528 2.75 14.83 42.30
CA VAL A 528 1.75 14.92 41.22
C VAL A 528 0.41 15.48 41.71
N ALA A 529 -0.01 15.18 42.94
CA ALA A 529 -1.24 15.75 43.52
C ALA A 529 -1.11 17.25 43.80
N ASP A 530 0.00 17.69 44.39
CA ASP A 530 0.31 19.10 44.65
C ASP A 530 0.47 19.89 43.32
N ALA A 531 1.09 19.28 42.31
CA ALA A 531 1.19 19.84 40.96
C ALA A 531 -0.18 19.91 40.26
N ALA A 532 -1.04 18.89 40.41
CA ALA A 532 -2.40 18.90 39.88
C ALA A 532 -3.27 19.98 40.52
N GLN A 533 -3.19 20.16 41.85
CA GLN A 533 -3.85 21.28 42.53
C GLN A 533 -3.34 22.63 42.02
N SER A 534 -2.01 22.76 41.84
CA SER A 534 -1.38 23.96 41.30
C SER A 534 -1.81 24.25 39.85
N PHE A 535 -1.98 23.22 39.03
CA PHE A 535 -2.50 23.30 37.67
C PHE A 535 -3.97 23.78 37.66
N MET A 536 -4.82 23.18 38.49
CA MET A 536 -6.23 23.59 38.63
C MET A 536 -6.38 25.06 39.06
N MET A 537 -5.50 25.54 39.94
CA MET A 537 -5.46 26.95 40.35
C MET A 537 -4.92 27.88 39.25
N LYS A 538 -3.81 27.52 38.61
CA LYS A 538 -3.17 28.27 37.52
C LYS A 538 -4.08 28.45 36.30
N HIS A 539 -4.97 27.49 36.05
CA HIS A 539 -5.89 27.47 34.91
C HIS A 539 -7.37 27.63 35.35
N GLN A 540 -7.62 28.15 36.55
CA GLN A 540 -8.97 28.27 37.13
C GLN A 540 -9.95 29.07 36.25
N ASP A 541 -9.46 30.06 35.49
CA ASP A 541 -10.27 30.85 34.56
C ASP A 541 -10.85 29.99 33.41
N LEU A 542 -10.07 29.07 32.85
CA LEU A 542 -10.52 28.11 31.85
C LEU A 542 -11.52 27.10 32.44
N PHE A 543 -11.34 26.67 33.69
CA PHE A 543 -12.30 25.80 34.37
C PHE A 543 -13.62 26.52 34.71
N GLN A 544 -13.57 27.81 35.07
CA GLN A 544 -14.78 28.64 35.23
C GLN A 544 -15.49 28.91 33.89
N GLU A 545 -14.74 29.07 32.79
CA GLU A 545 -15.29 29.19 31.44
C GLU A 545 -16.07 27.91 31.03
N LEU A 546 -15.59 26.73 31.45
CA LEU A 546 -16.20 25.42 31.17
C LEU A 546 -17.37 25.02 32.09
N MET A 547 -17.38 25.42 33.36
CA MET A 547 -18.41 24.97 34.31
C MET A 547 -19.84 25.43 33.92
N PRO A 548 -20.88 24.68 34.33
CA PRO A 548 -22.26 25.14 34.24
C PRO A 548 -22.46 26.44 35.03
N ALA A 549 -23.29 27.34 34.51
CA ALA A 549 -23.76 28.49 35.29
C ALA A 549 -24.69 27.98 36.40
N VAL A 550 -24.15 27.80 37.62
CA VAL A 550 -24.95 27.41 38.80
C VAL A 550 -26.03 28.47 39.03
N PRO A 551 -27.33 28.12 38.99
CA PRO A 551 -28.38 29.06 39.34
C PRO A 551 -28.23 29.45 40.81
N MET A 552 -28.02 30.74 41.09
CA MET A 552 -28.15 31.24 42.46
C MET A 552 -29.65 31.28 42.84
N PRO A 553 -30.01 30.84 44.06
CA PRO A 553 -31.40 30.79 44.53
C PRO A 553 -31.96 32.18 44.89
#